data_AF-A0A2A5M9A8-F1
#
_entry.id   AF-A0A2A5M9A8-F1
#
_cell.length_a   1.000
_cell.length_b   1.000
_cell.length_c   1.000
_cell.angle_alpha   90.00
_cell.angle_beta   90.00
_cell.angle_gamma   90.00
#
_symmetry.space_group_name_H-M   'P 1'
#
loop_
_entity.id
_entity.type
_entity.pdbx_description
1 polymer ?
#
loop_
_entity_poly.entity_id
_entity_poly.type
_entity_poly.pdbx_seq_one_letter_code
_entity_poly.pdbx_strand_id
1 'polypeptide(L)' 'MNYMVSIEESIKDILITPLGSRVMRPEYGSLLFTLIDRKIDDDFKIKLTRYTAEAISKWEKRVKLKGVRLNECKDN' A
#
# COMPACT_ATOMS: atom_id res chain seq x y z
N MET A 1 15.35 -2.18 25.37
CA MET A 1 14.26 -2.72 24.54
C MET A 1 13.82 -1.61 23.58
N ASN A 2 14.38 -1.55 22.38
CA ASN A 2 14.04 -0.49 21.42
C ASN A 2 12.77 -0.90 20.66
N TYR A 3 11.62 -0.36 21.07
CA TYR A 3 10.32 -0.54 20.41
C TYR A 3 10.18 0.34 19.17
N MET A 4 11.16 0.33 18.27
CA MET A 4 11.05 1.05 17.01
C MET A 4 10.44 0.12 15.96
N VAL A 5 9.20 0.43 15.58
CA VAL A 5 8.57 -0.16 14.40
C VAL A 5 9.47 0.12 13.19
N SER A 6 9.89 -0.95 12.52
CA SER A 6 10.69 -0.84 11.31
C SER A 6 9.88 -0.16 10.21
N ILE A 7 10.59 0.47 9.27
CA ILE A 7 9.95 1.13 8.14
C ILE A 7 9.19 0.11 7.29
N GLU A 8 9.73 -1.11 7.11
CA GLU A 8 9.05 -2.15 6.35
C GLU A 8 7.72 -2.54 7.00
N GLU A 9 7.70 -2.73 8.33
CA GLU A 9 6.49 -3.12 9.04
C GLU A 9 5.43 -2.01 9.01
N SER A 10 5.85 -0.75 9.14
CA SER A 10 4.97 0.42 8.98
C SER A 10 4.34 0.46 7.58
N ILE A 11 5.15 0.31 6.53
CA ILE A 11 4.66 0.30 5.14
C ILE A 11 3.67 -0.86 4.93
N LYS A 12 3.99 -2.05 5.46
CA LYS A 12 3.12 -3.22 5.37
C LYS A 12 1.77 -2.98 6.04
N ASP A 13 1.74 -2.41 7.25
CA ASP A 13 0.49 -2.07 7.95
C ASP A 13 -0.35 -1.06 7.15
N ILE A 14 0.28 -0.03 6.59
CA ILE A 14 -0.40 0.98 5.77
C ILE A 14 -1.04 0.34 4.52
N LEU A 15 -0.30 -0.49 3.78
CA LEU A 15 -0.75 -1.02 2.50
C LEU A 15 -1.82 -2.11 2.66
N ILE A 16 -1.73 -2.94 3.69
CA ILE A 16 -2.68 -4.03 3.94
C ILE A 16 -3.98 -3.51 4.56
N THR A 17 -3.94 -2.41 5.32
CA THR A 17 -5.14 -1.86 5.96
C THR A 17 -6.06 -1.22 4.91
N PRO A 18 -7.32 -1.70 4.75
CA PRO A 18 -8.27 -1.08 3.84
C PRO A 18 -8.70 0.29 4.37
N LEU A 19 -8.79 1.29 3.49
CA LEU A 19 -9.33 2.60 3.84
C LEU A 19 -10.75 2.47 4.42
N GLY A 20 -11.03 3.14 5.54
CA GLY A 20 -12.31 3.09 6.25
C GLY A 20 -12.48 1.91 7.22
N SER A 21 -11.54 0.96 7.27
CA SER A 21 -11.65 -0.21 8.16
C SER A 21 -11.42 0.11 9.65
N ARG A 22 -10.63 1.14 9.96
CA ARG A 22 -10.33 1.52 11.35
C ARG A 22 -11.34 2.55 11.87
N VAL A 23 -12.17 2.14 12.82
CA VAL A 23 -13.24 2.97 13.43
C VAL A 23 -12.74 4.35 13.89
N MET A 24 -11.61 4.40 14.61
CA MET A 24 -11.07 5.65 15.17
C MET A 24 -10.14 6.41 14.20
N ARG A 25 -9.80 5.83 13.05
CA ARG A 25 -8.91 6.42 12.03
C ARG A 25 -9.34 5.99 10.62
N PRO A 26 -10.52 6.40 10.15
CA PRO A 26 -11.09 5.91 8.89
C PRO A 26 -10.23 6.29 7.68
N GLU A 27 -9.49 7.39 7.74
CA GLU A 27 -8.61 7.80 6.64
C GLU A 27 -7.31 6.98 6.53
N TYR A 28 -7.02 6.14 7.52
CA TYR A 28 -5.79 5.34 7.54
C TYR A 28 -5.92 4.11 6.64
N GLY A 29 -4.85 3.82 5.91
CA GLY A 29 -4.76 2.66 5.03
C GLY A 29 -4.59 3.02 3.56
N SER A 30 -4.98 2.08 2.70
CA SER A 30 -4.85 2.20 1.25
C SER A 30 -6.13 1.80 0.52
N LEU A 31 -6.23 2.22 -0.75
CA LEU A 31 -7.30 1.80 -1.66
C LEU A 31 -6.95 0.52 -2.44
N LEU A 32 -5.82 -0.13 -2.14
CA LEU A 32 -5.37 -1.32 -2.86
C LEU A 32 -6.38 -2.47 -2.79
N PHE A 33 -7.14 -2.56 -1.70
CA PHE A 33 -8.19 -3.56 -1.53
C PHE A 33 -9.25 -3.51 -2.65
N THR A 34 -9.49 -2.33 -3.24
CA THR A 34 -10.46 -2.17 -4.35
C THR A 34 -10.02 -2.82 -5.68
N LEU A 35 -8.78 -3.29 -5.74
CA LEU A 35 -8.17 -3.88 -6.93
C LEU A 35 -8.16 -5.41 -6.91
N ILE A 36 -8.44 -6.07 -5.77
CA ILE A 36 -8.20 -7.52 -5.57
C ILE A 36 -8.86 -8.40 -6.64
N ASP A 37 -10.08 -8.08 -7.06
CA ASP A 37 -10.82 -8.88 -8.06
C ASP A 37 -10.84 -8.23 -9.45
N ARG A 38 -9.98 -7.23 -9.70
CA ARG A 38 -9.91 -6.57 -11.00
C ARG A 38 -8.95 -7.31 -11.93
N LYS A 39 -9.27 -7.26 -13.23
CA LYS A 39 -8.36 -7.71 -14.28
C LYS A 39 -7.05 -6.91 -14.22
N ILE A 40 -5.93 -7.61 -14.41
CA ILE A 40 -4.60 -6.99 -14.50
C ILE A 40 -4.41 -6.44 -15.92
N ASP A 41 -4.80 -5.18 -16.14
CA ASP A 41 -4.55 -4.42 -17.35
C ASP A 41 -3.65 -3.20 -17.06
N ASP A 42 -3.46 -2.32 -18.04
CA ASP A 42 -2.60 -1.14 -17.84
C ASP A 42 -3.23 -0.10 -16.90
N ASP A 43 -4.56 0.00 -16.87
CA ASP A 43 -5.28 0.85 -15.91
C ASP A 43 -5.11 0.33 -14.48
N PHE A 44 -5.15 -0.99 -14.27
CA PHE A 44 -4.83 -1.64 -13.00
C PHE A 44 -3.43 -1.26 -12.52
N LYS A 45 -2.41 -1.33 -13.38
CA LYS A 45 -1.02 -0.98 -13.01
C LYS A 45 -0.90 0.50 -12.61
N ILE A 46 -1.60 1.39 -13.33
CA ILE A 46 -1.63 2.83 -13.01
C ILE A 46 -2.31 3.05 -11.66
N LYS A 47 -3.49 2.45 -11.42
CA LYS A 47 -4.23 2.56 -10.16
C LYS A 47 -3.43 1.99 -8.99
N LEU A 48 -2.81 0.83 -9.16
CA LEU A 48 -1.94 0.21 -8.16
C LEU A 48 -0.80 1.15 -7.75
N THR A 49 -0.09 1.69 -8.75
CA THR A 49 1.03 2.62 -8.53
C THR A 49 0.56 3.88 -7.80
N ARG A 50 -0.55 4.47 -8.27
CA ARG A 50 -1.14 5.66 -7.68
C ARG A 50 -1.56 5.44 -6.23
N TYR A 51 -2.34 4.40 -5.95
CA TYR A 51 -2.84 4.12 -4.59
C TYR A 51 -1.71 3.80 -3.61
N THR A 52 -0.69 3.08 -4.06
CA THR A 52 0.51 2.81 -3.26
C THR A 52 1.27 4.11 -2.95
N ALA A 53 1.48 4.96 -3.97
CA ALA A 53 2.16 6.24 -3.81
C ALA A 53 1.42 7.18 -2.86
N GLU A 54 0.10 7.31 -3.01
CA GLU A 54 -0.73 8.15 -2.15
C GLU A 54 -0.71 7.67 -0.70
N ALA A 55 -0.87 6.37 -0.45
CA ALA A 55 -0.87 5.82 0.91
C ALA A 55 0.48 6.02 1.60
N ILE A 56 1.60 5.68 0.94
CA ILE A 56 2.95 5.84 1.50
C ILE A 56 3.27 7.31 1.72
N SER A 57 2.98 8.18 0.73
CA SER A 57 3.28 9.61 0.85
C SER A 57 2.47 10.29 1.96
N LYS A 58 1.26 9.81 2.25
CA LYS A 58 0.42 10.35 3.32
C LYS A 58 0.90 9.91 4.70
N TRP A 59 1.23 8.63 4.86
CA TRP A 59 1.41 8.01 6.18
C TRP A 59 2.88 7.75 6.57
N GLU A 60 3.79 7.55 5.62
CA GLU A 60 5.20 7.24 5.88
C GLU A 60 6.12 8.32 5.31
N LYS A 61 6.26 9.43 6.05
CA LYS A 61 7.08 10.59 5.65
C LYS A 61 8.59 10.33 5.69
N ARG A 62 9.04 9.24 6.32
CA ARG A 62 10.46 8.89 6.44
C ARG A 62 11.04 8.35 5.13
N VAL A 63 10.19 7.96 4.17
CA VAL A 63 10.61 7.38 2.89
C VAL A 63 10.11 8.21 1.72
N LYS A 64 10.83 8.10 0.60
CA LYS A 64 10.40 8.66 -0.69
C LYS A 64 10.26 7.52 -1.70
N LEU A 65 9.04 7.34 -2.21
CA LEU A 65 8.76 6.31 -3.21
C LEU A 65 9.48 6.67 -4.52
N LYS A 66 10.30 5.74 -5.02
CA LYS A 66 11.00 5.89 -6.31
C LYS A 66 10.26 5.23 -7.48
N GLY A 67 9.48 4.20 -7.20
CA GLY A 67 8.72 3.45 -8.19
C GLY A 67 8.11 2.20 -7.58
N VAL A 68 7.10 1.66 -8.26
CA VAL A 68 6.43 0.40 -7.91
C VAL A 68 6.66 -0.58 -9.05
N ARG A 69 7.05 -1.81 -8.73
CA ARG A 69 7.20 -2.89 -9.71
C ARG A 69 6.23 -4.00 -9.36
N LEU A 70 5.44 -4.43 -10.34
CA LEU A 70 4.61 -5.60 -10.21
C LEU A 70 5.43 -6.82 -10.61
N ASN A 71 5.53 -7.80 -9.71
CA ASN A 71 6.15 -9.07 -10.00
C ASN A 71 5.03 -10.10 -10.19
N GLU A 72 5.12 -10.89 -11.25
CA GLU A 72 4.24 -12.05 -11.43
C GLU A 72 4.67 -13.13 -10.45
N CYS A 73 3.70 -13.70 -9.73
CA CYS A 73 3.94 -14.90 -8.95
C CYS A 73 4.02 -16.07 -9.93
N LYS A 74 5.23 -16.43 -10.33
CA LYS A 74 5.47 -17.70 -11.02
C LYS A 74 5.55 -18.77 -9.94
N ASP A 75 4.57 -19.66 -9.91
CA ASP A 75 4.66 -20.88 -9.12
C ASP A 75 5.76 -21.75 -9.73
N ASN A 76 6.82 -22.02 -8.94
CA ASN A 76 7.89 -22.95 -9.28
C ASN A 76 7.47 -24.39 -8.96
#